data_AF-A0A7G9S5I7-F1
#
_entry.id   AF-A0A7G9S5I7-F1
#
_cell.length_a   1.000
_cell.length_b   1.000
_cell.length_c   1.000
_cell.angle_alpha   90.00
_cell.angle_beta   90.00
_cell.angle_gamma   90.00
#
_symmetry.space_group_name_H-M   'P 1'
#
loop_
_entity.id
_entity.type
_entity.pdbx_description
1 polymer ?
#
loop_
_entity_poly.entity_id
_entity_poly.type
_entity_poly.pdbx_seq_one_letter_code
_entity_poly.pdbx_strand_id
1 'polypeptide(L)'
;MSIAATGQPGFVEGFRMLLGAAGNGALLAELLGVKPSQVTRWKQGTQVPSAESARSIMDFAYIVARAESVMHTRVVPIWLDSPNQFLRGSTPRECIKLGRVAEVIGAIDAEDEGAYA
;
A
#
# COMPACT_ATOMS: atom_id res chain seq x y z
N MET A 1 5.00 4.77 26.33
CA MET A 1 6.28 5.02 25.63
C MET A 1 5.96 5.18 24.15
N SER A 2 6.09 6.39 23.60
CA SER A 2 5.76 6.68 22.20
C SER A 2 7.06 6.75 21.41
N ILE A 3 7.37 5.69 20.67
CA ILE A 3 8.48 5.64 19.72
C ILE A 3 8.13 6.56 18.55
N ALA A 4 8.90 7.62 18.36
CA ALA A 4 8.72 8.54 17.24
C ALA A 4 8.79 7.75 15.92
N ALA A 5 7.68 7.65 15.20
CA ALA A 5 7.53 6.85 13.99
C ALA A 5 8.42 7.34 12.82
N THR A 6 9.10 8.49 12.96
CA THR A 6 10.12 8.99 12.02
C THR A 6 11.42 8.16 12.03
N GLY A 7 11.60 7.30 13.04
CA GLY A 7 12.79 6.45 13.19
C GLY A 7 12.62 4.99 12.74
N GLN A 8 11.46 4.60 12.20
CA GLN A 8 11.26 3.22 11.71
C GLN A 8 11.84 3.10 10.29
N PRO A 9 12.95 2.36 10.07
CA PRO A 9 13.56 2.25 8.74
C PRO A 9 12.57 1.70 7.70
N GLY A 10 11.65 0.83 8.11
CA GLY A 10 10.60 0.29 7.24
C GLY A 10 9.57 1.33 6.75
N PHE A 11 9.29 2.37 7.55
CA PHE A 11 8.37 3.44 7.12
C PHE A 11 8.97 4.25 5.98
N VAL A 12 10.22 4.69 6.11
CA VAL A 12 10.86 5.57 5.12
C VAL A 12 10.96 4.84 3.78
N GLU A 13 11.35 3.57 3.81
CA GLU A 13 11.49 2.77 2.60
C GLU A 13 10.15 2.49 1.94
N GLY A 14 9.14 2.06 2.73
CA GLY A 14 7.79 1.87 2.22
C GLY A 14 7.20 3.17 1.65
N PHE A 15 7.35 4.28 2.36
CA PHE A 15 6.87 5.59 1.91
C PHE A 15 7.54 6.03 0.61
N ARG A 16 8.85 5.81 0.47
CA ARG A 16 9.61 6.11 -0.76
C ARG A 16 9.15 5.26 -1.94
N MET A 17 8.98 3.96 -1.73
CA MET A 17 8.48 3.02 -2.73
C MET A 17 7.10 3.47 -3.24
N LEU A 18 6.17 3.76 -2.32
CA LEU A 18 4.82 4.15 -2.68
C LEU A 18 4.74 5.52 -3.33
N LEU A 19 5.60 6.46 -2.94
CA LEU A 19 5.73 7.74 -3.64
C LEU A 19 6.21 7.57 -5.09
N GLY A 20 7.15 6.65 -5.32
CA GLY A 20 7.60 6.31 -6.68
C GLY A 20 6.49 5.67 -7.51
N ALA A 21 5.78 4.70 -6.94
CA ALA A 21 4.70 3.99 -7.62
C ALA A 21 3.48 4.87 -7.92
N ALA A 22 3.09 5.74 -6.97
CA ALA A 22 1.95 6.65 -7.15
C ALA A 22 2.25 7.83 -8.08
N GLY A 23 3.53 8.13 -8.35
CA GLY A 23 3.97 9.26 -9.18
C GLY A 23 3.80 10.64 -8.55
N ASN A 24 2.79 10.86 -7.69
CA ASN A 24 2.63 12.10 -6.94
C ASN A 24 2.04 11.90 -5.52
N GLY A 25 2.20 12.92 -4.67
CA GLY A 25 1.79 12.87 -3.27
C GLY A 25 0.27 12.95 -3.03
N ALA A 26 -0.52 13.43 -4.00
CA ALA A 26 -1.97 13.48 -3.89
C ALA A 26 -2.59 12.09 -4.07
N LEU A 27 -2.11 11.33 -5.05
CA LEU A 27 -2.51 9.93 -5.26
C LEU A 27 -2.13 9.05 -4.05
N LEU A 28 -0.94 9.27 -3.48
CA LEU A 28 -0.56 8.59 -2.24
C LEU A 28 -1.47 8.98 -1.07
N ALA A 29 -1.86 10.25 -0.96
CA ALA A 29 -2.77 10.70 0.09
C ALA A 29 -4.15 10.05 -0.02
N GLU A 30 -4.72 9.97 -1.24
CA GLU A 30 -5.99 9.30 -1.50
C GLU A 30 -5.94 7.80 -1.18
N LEU A 31 -4.82 7.16 -1.51
CA LEU A 31 -4.60 5.75 -1.24
C LEU A 31 -4.55 5.46 0.27
N LEU A 32 -3.84 6.30 1.02
CA LEU A 32 -3.66 6.16 2.47
C LEU A 32 -4.83 6.74 3.29
N GLY A 33 -5.83 7.36 2.64
CA GLY A 33 -6.94 8.02 3.34
C GLY A 33 -6.51 9.23 4.18
N VAL A 34 -5.41 9.89 3.80
CA VAL A 34 -4.87 11.06 4.54
C VAL A 34 -4.95 12.33 3.69
N LYS A 35 -4.69 13.48 4.31
CA LYS A 35 -4.64 14.76 3.58
C LYS A 35 -3.31 14.90 2.81
N PRO A 36 -3.29 15.47 1.59
CA PRO A 36 -2.05 15.74 0.86
C PRO A 36 -1.03 16.57 1.67
N SER A 37 -1.50 17.48 2.52
CA SER A 37 -0.64 18.26 3.41
C SER A 37 0.10 17.41 4.45
N GLN A 38 -0.48 16.28 4.90
CA GLN A 38 0.22 15.34 5.79
C GLN A 38 1.36 14.65 5.04
N VAL A 39 1.13 14.21 3.80
CA VAL A 39 2.17 13.61 2.94
C VAL A 39 3.32 14.60 2.72
N THR A 40 3.02 15.88 2.45
CA THR A 40 4.05 16.92 2.32
C THR A 40 4.87 17.09 3.60
N ARG A 41 4.24 17.13 4.78
CA ARG A 41 4.95 17.26 6.05
C ARG A 41 5.79 16.03 6.39
N TRP A 42 5.32 14.83 6.04
CA TRP A 42 6.11 13.61 6.16
C TRP A 42 7.36 13.64 5.26
N LYS A 43 7.21 14.07 3.99
CA LYS A 43 8.35 14.28 3.08
C LYS A 43 9.38 15.28 3.61
N GLN A 44 8.92 16.34 4.27
CA GLN A 44 9.78 17.38 4.84
C GLN A 44 10.35 16.99 6.21
N GLY A 45 9.92 15.87 6.80
CA GLY A 45 10.27 15.48 8.17
C GLY A 45 9.69 16.41 9.25
N THR A 46 8.78 17.32 8.89
CA THR A 46 8.18 18.30 9.82
C THR A 46 7.02 17.71 10.62
N GLN A 47 6.53 16.54 10.24
CA GLN A 47 5.52 15.79 10.99
C GLN A 47 5.85 14.30 11.01
N VAL A 48 5.67 13.69 12.16
CA VAL A 48 5.76 12.24 12.36
C VAL A 48 4.42 11.60 11.98
N PRO A 49 4.38 10.52 11.17
CA PRO A 49 3.15 9.77 10.91
C PRO A 49 2.60 9.18 12.21
N SER A 50 1.28 9.01 12.31
CA SER A 50 0.71 8.22 13.40
C SER A 50 1.12 6.75 13.26
N ALA A 51 1.05 5.98 14.35
CA ALA A 51 1.33 4.54 14.30
C ALA A 51 0.43 3.81 13.29
N GLU A 52 -0.82 4.25 13.16
CA GLU A 52 -1.78 3.75 12.17
C GLU A 52 -1.33 4.06 10.74
N SER A 53 -1.01 5.32 10.41
CA SER A 53 -0.53 5.69 9.08
C SER A 53 0.78 4.99 8.71
N ALA A 54 1.69 4.84 9.68
CA ALA A 54 2.94 4.12 9.47
C ALA A 54 2.69 2.64 9.17
N ARG A 55 1.76 2.01 9.88
CA ARG A 55 1.33 0.62 9.62
C ARG A 55 0.70 0.49 8.24
N SER A 56 -0.27 1.34 7.89
CA SER A 56 -0.91 1.31 6.57
C SER A 56 0.10 1.48 5.42
N ILE A 57 1.13 2.32 5.59
CA ILE A 57 2.19 2.47 4.60
C ILE A 57 3.01 1.18 4.45
N MET A 58 3.38 0.54 5.56
CA MET A 58 4.13 -0.72 5.52
C MET A 58 3.29 -1.84 4.90
N ASP A 59 2.01 -1.96 5.28
CA ASP A 59 1.10 -2.96 4.73
C ASP A 59 0.92 -2.78 3.21
N PHE A 60 0.75 -1.52 2.77
CA PHE A 60 0.59 -1.26 1.34
C PHE A 60 1.88 -1.46 0.55
N ALA A 61 3.04 -1.06 1.09
CA ALA A 61 4.33 -1.33 0.48
C ALA A 61 4.59 -2.84 0.35
N TYR A 62 4.25 -3.61 1.39
CA TYR A 62 4.33 -5.07 1.34
C TYR A 62 3.40 -5.67 0.28
N ILE A 63 2.15 -5.23 0.20
CA ILE A 63 1.19 -5.69 -0.83
C ILE A 63 1.73 -5.43 -2.24
N VAL A 64 2.22 -4.22 -2.50
CA VAL A 64 2.77 -3.89 -3.84
C VAL A 64 3.98 -4.77 -4.14
N ALA A 65 4.90 -4.93 -3.19
CA ALA A 65 6.08 -5.78 -3.38
C ALA A 65 5.71 -7.26 -3.63
N ARG A 66 4.74 -7.79 -2.88
CA ARG A 66 4.25 -9.15 -3.07
C ARG A 66 3.53 -9.30 -4.41
N ALA A 67 2.70 -8.34 -4.80
CA ALA A 67 2.05 -8.34 -6.11
C ALA A 67 3.09 -8.32 -7.25
N GLU A 68 4.11 -7.46 -7.17
CA GLU A 68 5.20 -7.40 -8.18
C GLU A 68 6.04 -8.69 -8.25
N SER A 69 6.05 -9.50 -7.19
CA SER A 69 6.70 -10.83 -7.22
C SER A 69 5.90 -11.89 -7.98
N VAL A 70 4.58 -11.70 -8.12
CA VAL A 70 3.67 -12.64 -8.77
C VAL A 70 3.28 -12.18 -10.18
N MET A 71 3.13 -10.87 -10.38
CA MET A 71 2.72 -10.29 -11.65
C MET A 71 3.66 -9.15 -12.08
N HIS A 72 3.71 -8.89 -13.38
CA HIS A 72 4.56 -7.84 -13.93
C HIS A 72 4.20 -6.46 -13.32
N THR A 73 5.20 -5.65 -12.96
CA THR A 73 4.99 -4.32 -12.31
C THR A 73 3.98 -3.42 -13.04
N ARG A 74 3.96 -3.42 -14.39
CA ARG A 74 2.95 -2.69 -15.19
C ARG A 74 1.50 -3.17 -15.01
N VAL A 75 1.28 -4.40 -14.58
CA VAL A 75 -0.03 -5.00 -14.34
C VAL A 75 -0.55 -4.70 -12.94
N VAL A 76 0.35 -4.53 -11.96
CA VAL A 76 -0.02 -4.29 -10.55
C VAL A 76 -1.00 -3.11 -10.38
N PRO A 77 -0.81 -1.93 -11.00
CA PRO A 77 -1.78 -0.83 -10.90
C PRO A 77 -3.17 -1.21 -11.41
N ILE A 78 -3.23 -1.98 -12.51
CA ILE A 78 -4.49 -2.42 -13.13
C ILE A 78 -5.18 -3.43 -12.23
N TRP A 79 -4.45 -4.40 -11.69
CA TRP A 79 -4.97 -5.40 -10.78
C TRP A 79 -5.51 -4.76 -9.49
N LEU A 80 -4.79 -3.78 -8.91
CA LEU A 80 -5.22 -3.05 -7.72
C LEU A 80 -6.56 -2.31 -7.90
N ASP A 81 -6.87 -1.90 -9.13
CA ASP A 81 -8.08 -1.14 -9.50
C ASP A 81 -9.17 -2.00 -10.15
N SER A 82 -8.92 -3.28 -10.36
CA SER A 82 -9.86 -4.19 -11.01
C SER A 82 -10.68 -4.96 -9.96
N PRO A 83 -11.97 -5.22 -10.22
CA PRO A 83 -12.76 -6.14 -9.40
C PRO A 83 -12.07 -7.50 -9.31
N ASN A 84 -11.88 -8.01 -8.09
CA ASN A 84 -11.18 -9.28 -7.88
C ASN A 84 -12.14 -10.37 -7.35
N GLN A 85 -12.10 -11.55 -7.98
CA GLN A 85 -12.97 -12.68 -7.62
C GLN A 85 -12.73 -13.20 -6.20
N PHE A 86 -11.47 -13.23 -5.74
CA PHE A 86 -11.08 -13.64 -4.40
C PHE A 86 -11.50 -12.61 -3.34
N LEU A 87 -11.79 -11.38 -3.77
CA LEU A 87 -12.24 -10.28 -2.92
C LEU A 87 -13.75 -10.00 -3.04
N ARG A 88 -14.53 -10.99 -3.52
CA ARG A 88 -15.99 -10.90 -3.66
C ARG A 88 -16.44 -9.74 -4.58
N GLY A 89 -15.62 -9.42 -5.59
CA GLY A 89 -15.87 -8.35 -6.54
C GLY A 89 -15.42 -6.96 -6.08
N SER A 90 -14.91 -6.81 -4.85
CA SER A 90 -14.23 -5.57 -4.44
C SER A 90 -12.88 -5.44 -5.15
N THR A 91 -12.41 -4.21 -5.31
CA THR A 91 -11.04 -3.96 -5.77
C THR A 91 -10.05 -4.16 -4.62
N PRO A 92 -8.82 -4.63 -4.88
CA PRO A 92 -7.78 -4.68 -3.86
C PRO A 92 -7.54 -3.32 -3.18
N ARG A 93 -7.59 -2.21 -3.93
CA ARG A 93 -7.45 -0.86 -3.38
C ARG A 93 -8.52 -0.53 -2.33
N GLU A 94 -9.78 -0.88 -2.57
CA GLU A 94 -10.86 -0.69 -1.59
C GLU A 94 -10.63 -1.54 -0.34
N CYS A 95 -10.26 -2.82 -0.51
CA CYS A 95 -9.98 -3.71 0.60
C CYS A 95 -8.86 -3.16 1.51
N ILE A 96 -7.79 -2.63 0.91
CA ILE A 96 -6.69 -2.01 1.64
C ILE A 96 -7.18 -0.78 2.42
N LYS A 97 -7.96 0.09 1.80
CA LYS A 97 -8.54 1.28 2.47
C LYS A 97 -9.41 0.91 3.67
N LEU A 98 -10.04 -0.27 3.64
CA LEU A 98 -10.86 -0.82 4.73
C LEU A 98 -10.05 -1.65 5.74
N GLY A 99 -8.72 -1.74 5.60
CA GLY A 99 -7.87 -2.53 6.49
C GLY A 99 -7.94 -4.05 6.26
N ARG A 100 -8.57 -4.50 5.16
CA ARG A 100 -8.70 -5.92 4.77
C ARG A 100 -7.42 -6.44 4.10
N VAL A 101 -6.27 -6.17 4.71
CA VAL A 101 -4.93 -6.46 4.18
C VAL A 101 -4.71 -7.96 3.96
N ALA A 102 -5.10 -8.79 4.94
CA ALA A 102 -4.94 -10.24 4.86
C ALA A 102 -5.70 -10.87 3.69
N GLU A 103 -6.88 -10.34 3.36
CA GLU A 103 -7.67 -10.81 2.21
C GLU A 103 -6.97 -10.47 0.90
N VAL A 104 -6.36 -9.29 0.79
CA VAL A 104 -5.59 -8.89 -0.40
C VAL A 104 -4.36 -9.76 -0.60
N ILE A 105 -3.65 -10.10 0.48
CA ILE A 105 -2.50 -11.02 0.41
C ILE A 105 -2.96 -12.39 -0.06
N GLY A 106 -4.04 -12.93 0.52
CA GLY A 106 -4.59 -14.22 0.09
C GLY A 106 -5.06 -14.20 -1.38
N ALA A 107 -5.57 -13.07 -1.87
CA ALA A 107 -5.89 -12.92 -3.29
C ALA A 107 -4.62 -12.96 -4.16
N ILE A 108 -3.52 -12.31 -3.76
CA ILE A 108 -2.25 -12.37 -4.50
C ILE A 108 -1.70 -13.80 -4.54
N ASP A 109 -1.74 -14.52 -3.41
CA ASP A 109 -1.28 -15.90 -3.35
C ASP A 109 -2.15 -16.82 -4.23
N ALA A 110 -3.46 -16.58 -4.30
CA ALA A 110 -4.36 -17.33 -5.19
C ALA A 110 -4.12 -17.05 -6.68
N GLU A 111 -3.69 -15.84 -7.06
CA GLU A 111 -3.27 -15.54 -8.44
C GLU A 111 -1.98 -16.31 -8.80
N ASP A 112 -1.04 -16.43 -7.85
CA ASP A 112 0.19 -17.21 -7.99
C ASP A 112 -0.13 -18.70 -8.20
N GLU A 113 -0.99 -19.27 -7.34
CA GLU A 113 -1.44 -20.66 -7.45
C GLU A 113 -2.21 -20.94 -8.75
N GLY A 114 -3.07 -20.01 -9.18
CA GLY A 114 -3.82 -20.12 -10.44
C GLY A 114 -2.96 -20.00 -11.69
N ALA A 115 -1.77 -19.38 -11.60
CA ALA A 115 -0.83 -19.28 -12.71
C ALA A 115 -0.11 -20.60 -13.02
N TYR A 116 -0.07 -21.55 -12.07
CA TYR A 116 0.56 -22.87 -12.23
C TYR A 116 -0.43 -24.01 -12.50
N ALA A 117 -1.73 -23.73 -12.61
CA ALA A 117 -2.80 -24.72 -12.81
C ALA A 117 -3.08 -25.05 -14.28
#